data_AF-B1YC04-F1
#
_entry.id   AF-B1YC04-F1
#
_cell.length_a   1.000
_cell.length_b   1.000
_cell.length_c   1.000
_cell.angle_alpha   90.00
_cell.angle_beta   90.00
_cell.angle_gamma   90.00
#
_symmetry.space_group_name_H-M   'P 1'
#
loop_
_entity.id
_entity.type
_entity.pdbx_description
1 polymer ?
#
loop_
_entity_poly.entity_id
_entity_poly.type
_entity_poly.pdbx_seq_one_letter_code
_entity_poly.pdbx_strand_id
1 'polypeptide(L)'
;MGNLHTARGVAMCRSCGFAAPGLDMCKITDTCVLCAREKLGDRCWGCPDKARCDLAVEGLRFLKTLEPKLDVYIDLGKRLTSELERYGRAEIGVAFLKNLMGLVNLLRREKKERAFPLWVAAVLREDVVPKLVRVPYVVKVDIHRPLLEFCAVFNCTGLEAPLNNLLNAVVSLSLIEKTADPARYFRLGV
;
A
#
# COMPACT_ATOMS: atom_id res chain seq x y z
N MET A 1 -13.20 -11.99 -30.17
CA MET A 1 -12.87 -12.07 -28.73
C MET A 1 -11.54 -11.38 -28.50
N GLY A 2 -11.44 -10.45 -27.55
CA GLY A 2 -10.21 -9.69 -27.32
C GLY A 2 -9.20 -10.41 -26.42
N ASN A 3 -7.92 -10.30 -26.77
CA ASN A 3 -6.73 -10.79 -26.04
C ASN A 3 -6.30 -9.86 -24.90
N LEU A 4 -6.84 -8.64 -24.84
CA LEU A 4 -6.65 -7.70 -23.75
C LEU A 4 -7.83 -7.80 -22.78
N HIS A 5 -7.53 -7.80 -21.48
CA HIS A 5 -8.55 -7.64 -20.45
C HIS A 5 -8.01 -6.81 -19.29
N THR A 6 -8.93 -6.13 -18.62
CA THR A 6 -8.64 -5.34 -17.43
C THR A 6 -8.89 -6.21 -16.21
N ALA A 7 -7.88 -6.37 -15.34
CA ALA A 7 -8.03 -7.12 -14.11
C ALA A 7 -9.08 -6.45 -13.19
N ARG A 8 -9.82 -7.25 -12.41
CA ARG A 8 -10.76 -6.69 -11.42
C ARG A 8 -10.00 -6.25 -10.17
N GLY A 9 -10.34 -5.07 -9.65
CA GLY A 9 -9.73 -4.54 -8.43
C GLY A 9 -8.29 -4.06 -8.65
N VAL A 10 -7.48 -4.04 -7.59
CA VAL A 10 -6.04 -3.73 -7.66
C VAL A 10 -5.29 -5.02 -7.94
N ALA A 11 -4.60 -5.07 -9.07
CA ALA A 11 -3.82 -6.23 -9.48
C ALA A 11 -2.35 -5.85 -9.66
N MET A 12 -1.46 -6.80 -9.31
CA MET A 12 -0.01 -6.65 -9.41
C MET A 12 0.53 -7.56 -10.52
N CYS A 13 1.32 -6.98 -11.42
CA CYS A 13 2.03 -7.72 -12.44
C CYS A 13 3.13 -8.57 -11.81
N ARG A 14 3.05 -9.89 -11.96
CA ARG A 14 4.08 -10.82 -11.47
C ARG A 14 5.44 -10.68 -12.16
N SER A 15 5.48 -10.04 -13.33
CA SER A 15 6.72 -9.90 -14.12
C SER A 15 7.52 -8.65 -13.74
N CYS A 16 6.88 -7.49 -13.60
CA CYS A 16 7.56 -6.22 -13.30
C CYS A 16 7.17 -5.59 -11.95
N GLY A 17 6.31 -6.24 -11.17
CA GLY A 17 5.84 -5.74 -9.87
C GLY A 17 4.84 -4.57 -9.96
N PHE A 18 4.54 -4.06 -11.15
CA PHE A 18 3.65 -2.91 -11.30
C PHE A 18 2.23 -3.23 -10.82
N ALA A 19 1.71 -2.41 -9.89
CA ALA A 19 0.40 -2.59 -9.30
C ALA A 19 -0.53 -1.42 -9.65
N ALA A 20 -1.70 -1.71 -10.20
CA ALA A 20 -2.68 -0.69 -10.55
C ALA A 20 -4.12 -1.21 -10.39
N PRO A 21 -5.08 -0.33 -10.04
CA PRO A 21 -6.50 -0.61 -10.21
C PRO A 21 -6.78 -0.85 -11.69
N GLY A 22 -7.42 -1.98 -12.02
CA GLY A 22 -7.72 -2.27 -13.42
C GLY A 22 -6.47 -2.48 -14.26
N LEU A 23 -5.44 -3.16 -13.73
CA LEU A 23 -4.23 -3.45 -14.50
C LEU A 23 -4.59 -4.16 -15.81
N ASP A 24 -4.18 -3.59 -16.94
CA ASP A 24 -4.41 -4.19 -18.25
C ASP A 24 -3.47 -5.36 -18.51
N MET A 25 -4.07 -6.53 -18.72
CA MET A 25 -3.42 -7.83 -18.80
C MET A 25 -3.63 -8.47 -20.18
N CYS A 26 -2.53 -8.95 -20.77
CA CYS A 26 -2.56 -9.75 -21.99
C CYS A 26 -2.85 -11.22 -21.65
N LYS A 27 -3.91 -11.79 -22.23
CA LYS A 27 -4.31 -13.19 -22.01
C LYS A 27 -3.33 -14.21 -22.58
N ILE A 28 -2.52 -13.82 -23.57
CA ILE A 28 -1.55 -14.71 -24.23
C ILE A 28 -0.39 -15.03 -23.29
N THR A 29 0.09 -14.03 -22.56
CA THR A 29 1.27 -14.12 -21.71
C THR A 29 0.97 -14.07 -20.22
N ASP A 30 -0.32 -13.91 -19.85
CA ASP A 30 -0.81 -13.73 -18.48
C ASP A 30 -0.01 -12.69 -17.66
N THR A 31 0.31 -11.56 -18.29
CA THR A 31 1.07 -10.47 -17.67
C THR A 31 0.59 -9.12 -18.18
N CYS A 32 1.08 -8.02 -17.59
CA CYS A 32 0.66 -6.69 -18.00
C CYS A 32 1.08 -6.41 -19.44
N VAL A 33 0.35 -5.52 -20.13
CA VAL A 33 0.59 -5.28 -21.56
C VAL A 33 2.00 -4.78 -21.88
N LEU A 34 2.69 -4.11 -20.93
CA LEU A 34 4.09 -3.71 -21.07
C LEU A 34 5.05 -4.93 -21.12
N CYS A 35 4.96 -5.81 -20.13
CA CYS A 35 5.77 -7.03 -20.08
C CYS A 35 5.40 -8.02 -21.18
N ALA A 36 4.14 -8.06 -21.58
CA ALA A 36 3.67 -8.87 -22.68
C ALA A 36 4.32 -8.45 -24.00
N ARG A 37 4.45 -7.13 -24.23
CA ARG A 37 5.10 -6.59 -25.44
C ARG A 37 6.58 -6.94 -25.52
N GLU A 38 7.27 -6.86 -24.39
CA GLU A 38 8.68 -7.27 -24.30
C GLU A 38 8.86 -8.78 -24.56
N LYS A 39 7.99 -9.61 -23.98
CA LYS A 39 8.03 -11.08 -24.16
C LYS A 39 7.65 -11.54 -25.57
N LEU A 40 6.69 -10.88 -26.20
CA LEU A 40 6.17 -11.29 -27.52
C LEU A 40 6.95 -10.68 -28.69
N GLY A 41 7.67 -9.59 -28.46
CA GLY A 41 8.48 -8.91 -29.47
C GLY A 41 7.68 -8.62 -30.75
N ASP A 42 8.20 -9.07 -31.89
CA ASP A 42 7.61 -8.80 -33.21
C ASP A 42 6.22 -9.42 -33.40
N ARG A 43 5.86 -10.44 -32.60
CA ARG A 43 4.53 -11.06 -32.66
C ARG A 43 3.41 -10.10 -32.25
N CYS A 44 3.72 -9.01 -31.56
CA CYS A 44 2.73 -7.97 -31.23
C CYS A 44 2.21 -7.21 -32.46
N TRP A 45 2.98 -7.12 -33.55
CA TRP A 45 2.58 -6.37 -34.74
C TRP A 45 1.39 -6.98 -35.48
N GLY A 46 1.26 -8.31 -35.42
CA GLY A 46 0.14 -9.05 -36.03
C GLY A 46 -1.09 -9.21 -35.12
N CYS A 47 -1.10 -8.60 -33.93
CA CYS A 47 -2.21 -8.78 -32.99
C CYS A 47 -3.46 -7.97 -33.42
N PRO A 48 -4.65 -8.59 -33.50
CA PRO A 48 -5.88 -7.88 -33.89
C PRO A 48 -6.28 -6.80 -32.89
N ASP A 49 -5.87 -6.91 -31.63
CA ASP A 49 -6.12 -5.91 -30.58
C ASP A 49 -4.99 -4.87 -30.46
N LYS A 50 -4.05 -4.79 -31.42
CA LYS A 50 -2.85 -3.95 -31.32
C LYS A 50 -3.17 -2.50 -30.91
N ALA A 51 -4.16 -1.87 -31.56
CA ALA A 51 -4.55 -0.50 -31.25
C ALA A 51 -5.02 -0.33 -29.79
N ARG A 52 -5.74 -1.31 -29.24
CA ARG A 52 -6.18 -1.31 -27.83
C ARG A 52 -5.00 -1.53 -26.89
N CYS A 53 -4.07 -2.40 -27.27
CA CYS A 53 -2.83 -2.61 -26.50
C CYS A 53 -1.93 -1.37 -26.52
N ASP A 54 -1.88 -0.61 -27.61
CA ASP A 54 -1.11 0.64 -27.69
C ASP A 54 -1.66 1.69 -26.73
N LEU A 55 -2.98 1.90 -26.72
CA LEU A 55 -3.65 2.79 -25.76
C LEU A 55 -3.40 2.36 -24.31
N ALA A 56 -3.49 1.05 -24.03
CA ALA A 56 -3.21 0.53 -22.70
C ALA A 56 -1.73 0.71 -22.30
N VAL A 57 -0.80 0.55 -23.24
CA VAL A 57 0.64 0.79 -23.01
C VAL A 57 0.90 2.26 -22.70
N GLU A 58 0.30 3.19 -23.45
CA GLU A 58 0.40 4.62 -23.18
C GLU A 58 -0.20 4.98 -21.82
N GLY A 59 -1.38 4.46 -21.50
CA GLY A 59 -2.02 4.64 -20.20
C GLY A 59 -1.18 4.11 -19.03
N LEU A 60 -0.62 2.90 -19.15
CA LEU A 60 0.28 2.35 -18.13
C LEU A 60 1.59 3.13 -18.02
N ARG A 61 2.16 3.61 -19.13
CA ARG A 61 3.34 4.48 -19.11
C ARG A 61 3.02 5.81 -18.45
N PHE A 62 1.87 6.40 -18.74
CA PHE A 62 1.40 7.62 -18.08
C PHE A 62 1.24 7.41 -16.57
N LEU A 63 0.61 6.30 -16.15
CA LEU A 63 0.50 5.94 -14.73
C LEU A 63 1.87 5.74 -14.07
N LYS A 64 2.82 5.10 -14.78
CA LYS A 64 4.21 4.97 -14.33
C LYS A 64 4.95 6.32 -14.28
N THR A 65 4.63 7.25 -15.18
CA THR A 65 5.14 8.63 -15.13
C THR A 65 4.44 9.49 -14.07
N LEU A 66 3.28 9.05 -13.56
CA LEU A 66 2.63 9.57 -12.35
C LEU A 66 3.14 8.86 -11.08
N GLU A 67 3.98 7.83 -11.18
CA GLU A 67 4.68 7.21 -10.05
C GLU A 67 5.57 8.19 -9.25
N PRO A 68 6.13 9.27 -9.82
CA PRO A 68 6.68 10.38 -9.06
C PRO A 68 5.64 11.16 -8.22
N LYS A 69 4.34 10.96 -8.45
CA LYS A 69 3.26 11.38 -7.54
C LYS A 69 2.77 10.22 -6.64
N LEU A 70 3.16 8.98 -6.93
CA LEU A 70 3.28 7.89 -5.94
C LEU A 70 4.49 8.09 -5.00
N ASP A 71 5.38 9.07 -5.25
CA ASP A 71 6.53 9.39 -4.36
C ASP A 71 6.12 9.69 -2.93
N VAL A 72 4.88 10.13 -2.70
CA VAL A 72 4.31 10.30 -1.35
C VAL A 72 4.31 8.98 -0.56
N TYR A 73 4.23 7.83 -1.24
CA TYR A 73 4.31 6.50 -0.63
C TYR A 73 5.76 6.02 -0.46
N ILE A 74 6.66 6.39 -1.38
CA ILE A 74 8.09 6.03 -1.34
C ILE A 74 8.84 6.86 -0.28
N ASP A 75 8.48 8.14 -0.08
CA ASP A 75 9.06 9.00 0.96
C ASP A 75 8.57 8.58 2.35
N LEU A 76 7.27 8.29 2.51
CA LEU A 76 6.70 7.83 3.77
C LEU A 76 7.28 6.46 4.18
N GLY A 77 7.50 5.55 3.22
CA GLY A 77 8.19 4.28 3.43
C GLY A 77 9.66 4.44 3.84
N LYS A 78 10.43 5.22 3.08
CA LYS A 78 11.87 5.43 3.34
C LYS A 78 12.11 6.14 4.67
N ARG A 79 11.36 7.19 4.95
CA ARG A 79 11.47 7.97 6.19
C ARG A 79 11.05 7.16 7.41
N LEU A 80 9.94 6.43 7.33
CA LEU A 80 9.51 5.56 8.41
C LEU A 80 10.52 4.44 8.70
N THR A 81 11.04 3.80 7.65
CA THR A 81 12.02 2.72 7.80
C THR A 81 13.28 3.23 8.49
N SER A 82 13.83 4.35 8.05
CA SER A 82 15.01 4.98 8.67
C SER A 82 14.77 5.34 10.15
N GLU A 83 13.60 5.88 10.50
CA GLU A 83 13.27 6.21 11.88
C GLU A 83 13.04 4.99 12.79
N LEU A 84 12.68 3.83 12.22
CA LEU A 84 12.42 2.60 12.96
C LEU A 84 13.60 1.63 12.99
N GLU A 85 14.55 1.76 12.06
CA GLU A 85 15.80 1.00 12.04
C GLU A 85 16.61 1.23 13.32
N ARG A 86 16.69 2.47 13.82
CA ARG A 86 17.34 2.79 15.11
C ARG A 86 16.74 2.06 16.32
N TYR A 87 15.50 1.57 16.19
CA TYR A 87 14.81 0.79 17.21
C TYR A 87 14.78 -0.72 16.88
N GLY A 88 15.32 -1.14 15.73
CA GLY A 88 15.20 -2.50 15.23
C GLY A 88 13.74 -2.91 14.98
N ARG A 89 12.90 -1.98 14.49
CA ARG A 89 11.45 -2.17 14.27
C ARG A 89 10.98 -1.82 12.86
N ALA A 90 11.89 -1.80 11.89
CA ALA A 90 11.56 -1.51 10.48
C ALA A 90 10.38 -2.34 9.95
N GLU A 91 10.37 -3.66 10.22
CA GLU A 91 9.30 -4.58 9.77
C GLU A 91 7.91 -4.25 10.35
N ILE A 92 7.85 -3.72 11.58
CA ILE A 92 6.60 -3.23 12.18
C ILE A 92 6.07 -2.03 11.38
N GLY A 93 6.94 -1.10 11.00
CA GLY A 93 6.59 0.03 10.16
C GLY A 93 6.12 -0.39 8.77
N VAL A 94 6.86 -1.29 8.13
CA VAL A 94 6.49 -1.83 6.81
C VAL A 94 5.12 -2.50 6.86
N ALA A 95 4.85 -3.32 7.88
CA ALA A 95 3.55 -3.94 8.08
C ALA A 95 2.43 -2.90 8.28
N PHE A 96 2.67 -1.85 9.07
CA PHE A 96 1.73 -0.75 9.26
C PHE A 96 1.39 -0.06 7.92
N LEU A 97 2.42 0.27 7.12
CA LEU A 97 2.22 0.92 5.82
C LEU A 97 1.48 0.05 4.83
N LYS A 98 1.78 -1.25 4.75
CA LYS A 98 1.05 -2.18 3.88
C LYS A 98 -0.45 -2.18 4.15
N ASN A 99 -0.86 -1.90 5.38
CA ASN A 99 -2.27 -1.85 5.78
C ASN A 99 -2.97 -0.50 5.54
N LEU A 100 -2.24 0.60 5.34
CA LEU A 100 -2.84 1.94 5.14
C LEU A 100 -3.77 2.01 3.94
N MET A 101 -3.49 1.26 2.86
CA MET A 101 -4.38 1.20 1.71
C MET A 101 -5.76 0.60 2.04
N GLY A 102 -5.84 -0.26 3.06
CA GLY A 102 -7.11 -0.74 3.60
C GLY A 102 -7.97 0.39 4.16
N LEU A 103 -7.36 1.34 4.89
CA LEU A 103 -8.04 2.52 5.41
C LEU A 103 -8.54 3.42 4.28
N VAL A 104 -7.68 3.69 3.29
CA VAL A 104 -8.05 4.49 2.11
C VAL A 104 -9.25 3.88 1.38
N ASN A 105 -9.28 2.56 1.23
CA ASN A 105 -10.41 1.86 0.60
C ASN A 105 -11.70 1.97 1.43
N LEU A 106 -11.62 1.91 2.75
CA LEU A 106 -12.78 2.10 3.64
C LEU A 106 -13.31 3.53 3.58
N LEU A 107 -12.44 4.53 3.54
CA LEU A 107 -12.80 5.95 3.44
C LEU A 107 -13.54 6.31 2.15
N ARG A 108 -13.45 5.47 1.11
CA ARG A 108 -14.26 5.65 -0.12
C ARG A 108 -15.73 5.30 0.08
N ARG A 109 -16.08 4.59 1.16
CA ARG A 109 -17.42 4.04 1.41
C ARG A 109 -18.01 4.50 2.74
N GLU A 110 -17.16 4.86 3.70
CA GLU A 110 -17.53 5.19 5.07
C GLU A 110 -16.93 6.54 5.49
N LYS A 111 -17.57 7.21 6.45
CA LYS A 111 -17.02 8.42 7.08
C LYS A 111 -15.80 8.08 7.95
N LYS A 112 -14.91 9.06 8.18
CA LYS A 112 -13.64 8.89 8.90
C LYS A 112 -13.82 8.30 10.31
N GLU A 113 -14.85 8.76 11.02
CA GLU A 113 -15.18 8.36 12.39
C GLU A 113 -15.55 6.88 12.49
N ARG A 114 -16.04 6.30 11.38
CA ARG A 114 -16.41 4.88 11.29
C ARG A 114 -15.33 4.05 10.60
N ALA A 115 -14.72 4.57 9.55
CA ALA A 115 -13.69 3.90 8.77
C ALA A 115 -12.44 3.59 9.61
N PHE A 116 -11.99 4.55 10.44
CA PHE A 116 -10.77 4.39 11.22
C PHE A 116 -10.88 3.27 12.29
N PRO A 117 -11.90 3.23 13.16
CA PRO A 117 -12.07 2.12 14.10
C PRO A 117 -12.25 0.76 13.42
N LEU A 118 -13.00 0.71 12.31
CA LEU A 118 -13.18 -0.53 11.53
C LEU A 118 -11.86 -1.03 10.94
N TRP A 119 -11.05 -0.12 10.40
CA TRP A 119 -9.73 -0.44 9.88
C TRP A 119 -8.81 -0.97 10.98
N VAL A 120 -8.76 -0.31 12.14
CA VAL A 120 -7.96 -0.75 13.29
C VAL A 120 -8.35 -2.17 13.71
N ALA A 121 -9.64 -2.45 13.83
CA ALA A 121 -10.15 -3.78 14.19
C ALA A 121 -9.87 -4.85 13.11
N ALA A 122 -9.78 -4.46 11.85
CA ALA A 122 -9.47 -5.37 10.75
C ALA A 122 -7.98 -5.71 10.67
N VAL A 123 -7.11 -4.76 11.05
CA VAL A 123 -5.66 -4.82 10.84
C VAL A 123 -4.91 -5.31 12.06
N LEU A 124 -5.36 -4.97 13.26
CA LEU A 124 -4.75 -5.43 14.50
C LEU A 124 -5.34 -6.75 14.97
N ARG A 125 -4.54 -7.52 15.72
CA ARG A 125 -5.05 -8.69 16.45
C ARG A 125 -5.92 -8.25 17.62
N GLU A 126 -6.88 -9.09 17.99
CA GLU A 126 -7.89 -8.76 19.02
C GLU A 126 -7.26 -8.48 20.39
N ASP A 127 -6.19 -9.21 20.73
CA ASP A 127 -5.48 -9.06 21.99
C ASP A 127 -4.58 -7.82 22.05
N VAL A 128 -4.34 -7.15 20.91
CA VAL A 128 -3.41 -6.01 20.79
C VAL A 128 -4.09 -4.69 21.14
N VAL A 129 -5.34 -4.49 20.69
CA VAL A 129 -6.11 -3.27 20.95
C VAL A 129 -6.16 -2.90 22.45
N PRO A 130 -6.51 -3.80 23.39
CA PRO A 130 -6.53 -3.46 24.81
C PRO A 130 -5.13 -3.17 25.38
N LYS A 131 -4.06 -3.75 24.82
CA LYS A 131 -2.68 -3.46 25.23
C LYS A 131 -2.26 -2.04 24.82
N LEU A 132 -2.65 -1.62 23.61
CA LEU A 132 -2.30 -0.29 23.09
C LEU A 132 -2.89 0.86 23.91
N VAL A 133 -4.08 0.69 24.48
CA VAL A 133 -4.73 1.71 25.34
C VAL A 133 -3.90 1.99 26.61
N ARG A 134 -3.14 1.00 27.09
CA ARG A 134 -2.35 1.08 28.33
C ARG A 134 -0.86 1.29 28.08
N VAL A 135 -0.43 1.37 26.82
CA VAL A 135 0.99 1.40 26.49
C VAL A 135 1.56 2.79 26.78
N PRO A 136 2.61 2.92 27.61
CA PRO A 136 3.34 4.18 27.71
C PRO A 136 4.11 4.41 26.40
N TYR A 137 4.12 5.64 25.92
CA TYR A 137 4.90 6.00 24.74
C TYR A 137 6.37 6.07 25.13
N VAL A 138 7.15 5.08 24.71
CA VAL A 138 8.59 4.98 24.97
C VAL A 138 9.43 5.38 23.74
N VAL A 139 8.76 5.65 22.62
CA VAL A 139 9.38 6.19 21.39
C VAL A 139 8.64 7.42 20.91
N LYS A 140 9.37 8.21 20.10
CA LYS A 140 8.82 9.32 19.34
C LYS A 140 9.25 9.19 17.89
N VAL A 141 8.38 8.57 17.11
CA VAL A 141 8.44 8.48 15.65
C VAL A 141 7.58 9.61 15.11
N ASP A 142 8.14 10.46 14.25
CA ASP A 142 7.43 11.62 13.70
C ASP A 142 7.21 11.45 12.20
N ILE A 143 6.17 10.70 11.88
CA ILE A 143 5.66 10.60 10.52
C ILE A 143 4.44 11.48 10.29
N HIS A 144 4.12 12.40 11.21
CA HIS A 144 2.94 13.25 11.07
C HIS A 144 3.02 14.12 9.82
N ARG A 145 4.20 14.70 9.54
CA ARG A 145 4.41 15.53 8.36
C ARG A 145 4.27 14.74 7.04
N PRO A 146 4.90 13.58 6.86
CA PRO A 146 4.60 12.68 5.74
C PRO A 146 3.12 12.31 5.63
N LEU A 147 2.43 12.06 6.75
CA LEU A 147 1.02 11.70 6.75
C LEU A 147 0.11 12.84 6.29
N LEU A 148 0.47 14.11 6.48
CA LEU A 148 -0.28 15.24 5.93
C LEU A 148 -0.33 15.19 4.40
N GLU A 149 0.81 14.92 3.77
CA GLU A 149 0.91 14.80 2.32
C GLU A 149 0.13 13.58 1.81
N PHE A 150 0.27 12.44 2.48
CA PHE A 150 -0.50 11.24 2.20
C PHE A 150 -2.01 11.49 2.30
N CYS A 151 -2.47 12.11 3.40
CA CYS A 151 -3.89 12.32 3.63
C CYS A 151 -4.52 13.39 2.77
N ALA A 152 -3.74 14.38 2.31
CA ALA A 152 -4.18 15.32 1.29
C ALA A 152 -4.50 14.61 -0.04
N VAL A 153 -3.70 13.61 -0.43
CA VAL A 153 -3.90 12.85 -1.68
C VAL A 153 -5.05 11.84 -1.57
N PHE A 154 -5.15 11.13 -0.43
CA PHE A 154 -6.08 10.01 -0.27
C PHE A 154 -7.36 10.33 0.51
N ASN A 155 -7.66 11.62 0.72
CA ASN A 155 -8.85 12.10 1.42
C ASN A 155 -8.99 11.57 2.86
N CYS A 156 -7.87 11.39 3.56
CA CYS A 156 -7.85 11.00 4.98
C CYS A 156 -7.56 12.16 5.94
N THR A 157 -7.68 13.41 5.48
CA THR A 157 -7.34 14.59 6.29
C THR A 157 -8.02 14.58 7.66
N GLY A 158 -7.26 14.81 8.73
CA GLY A 158 -7.71 14.69 10.11
C GLY A 158 -7.39 13.33 10.77
N LEU A 159 -6.88 12.35 10.01
CA LEU A 159 -6.43 11.06 10.55
C LEU A 159 -4.91 10.97 10.76
N GLU A 160 -4.15 12.01 10.44
CA GLU A 160 -2.69 12.02 10.53
C GLU A 160 -2.20 11.84 11.97
N ALA A 161 -2.80 12.56 12.92
CA ALA A 161 -2.45 12.43 14.33
C ALA A 161 -2.88 11.05 14.90
N PRO A 162 -4.11 10.55 14.66
CA PRO A 162 -4.49 9.19 15.01
C PRO A 162 -3.56 8.10 14.44
N LEU A 163 -3.15 8.22 13.18
CA LEU A 163 -2.25 7.27 12.53
C LEU A 163 -0.84 7.30 13.13
N ASN A 164 -0.29 8.50 13.36
CA ASN A 164 1.02 8.65 13.99
C ASN A 164 1.02 8.11 15.43
N ASN A 165 -0.04 8.40 16.20
CA ASN A 165 -0.19 7.91 17.57
C ASN A 165 -0.33 6.38 17.62
N LEU A 166 -1.11 5.80 16.70
CA LEU A 166 -1.26 4.35 16.62
C LEU A 166 0.07 3.65 16.31
N LEU A 167 0.83 4.16 15.36
CA LEU A 167 2.16 3.62 15.05
C LEU A 167 3.09 3.72 16.27
N ASN A 168 3.15 4.89 16.91
CA ASN A 168 3.97 5.08 18.12
C ASN A 168 3.57 4.11 19.25
N ALA A 169 2.28 3.86 19.43
CA ALA A 169 1.77 2.91 20.40
C ALA A 169 2.20 1.47 20.07
N VAL A 170 2.07 1.04 18.81
CA VAL A 170 2.48 -0.30 18.37
C VAL A 170 3.99 -0.50 18.51
N VAL A 171 4.79 0.48 18.10
CA VAL A 171 6.26 0.41 18.22
C VAL A 171 6.66 0.40 19.69
N SER A 172 6.05 1.25 20.53
CA SER A 172 6.27 1.25 21.98
C SER A 172 5.95 -0.11 22.61
N LEU A 173 4.81 -0.70 22.24
CA LEU A 173 4.42 -2.03 22.70
C LEU A 173 5.46 -3.09 22.29
N SER A 174 5.94 -3.03 21.04
CA SER A 174 6.94 -3.96 20.52
C SER A 174 8.30 -3.88 21.23
N LEU A 175 8.65 -2.72 21.77
CA LEU A 175 9.87 -2.53 22.56
C LEU A 175 9.70 -3.07 23.97
N ILE A 176 8.55 -2.81 24.60
CA ILE A 176 8.21 -3.33 25.93
C ILE A 176 8.16 -4.87 25.91
N GLU A 177 7.53 -5.44 24.89
CA GLU A 177 7.43 -6.89 24.69
C GLU A 177 8.70 -7.51 24.06
N LYS A 178 9.70 -6.69 23.72
CA LYS A 178 11.00 -7.10 23.18
C LYS A 178 10.91 -8.01 21.94
N THR A 179 9.94 -7.76 21.06
CA THR A 179 9.78 -8.50 19.80
C THR A 179 9.65 -7.54 18.62
N ALA A 180 10.30 -7.91 17.51
CA ALA A 180 10.20 -7.18 16.24
C ALA A 180 9.24 -7.83 15.25
N ASP A 181 8.64 -8.98 15.62
CA ASP A 181 7.75 -9.75 14.75
C ASP A 181 6.40 -9.03 14.53
N PRO A 182 6.09 -8.58 13.29
CA PRO A 182 4.81 -7.93 12.99
C PRO A 182 3.60 -8.86 13.13
N ALA A 183 3.76 -10.18 13.02
CA ALA A 183 2.65 -11.14 13.14
C ALA A 183 2.05 -11.21 14.56
N ARG A 184 2.76 -10.66 15.55
CA ARG A 184 2.25 -10.49 16.92
C ARG A 184 1.29 -9.32 17.08
N TYR A 185 1.33 -8.35 16.17
CA TYR A 185 0.55 -7.12 16.27
C TYR A 185 -0.54 -7.02 15.20
N PHE A 186 -0.19 -7.43 13.98
CA PHE A 186 -1.03 -7.29 12.81
C PHE A 186 -1.64 -8.64 12.40
N ARG A 187 -2.85 -8.58 11.85
CA ARG A 187 -3.44 -9.67 11.08
C ARG A 187 -2.79 -9.67 9.70
N LEU A 188 -1.62 -10.28 9.62
CA LEU A 188 -0.95 -10.53 8.35
C LEU A 188 -1.66 -11.71 7.69
N GLY A 189 -2.41 -11.45 6.62
CA GLY A 189 -3.07 -12.51 5.86
C GLY A 189 -2.05 -13.58 5.47
N VAL A 190 -2.39 -14.85 5.72
CA VAL A 190 -1.72 -16.01 5.12
C VAL A 190 -2.11 -16.08 3.65
#